data_AF-A0A7W5IHS3-F1
#
_entry.id   AF-A0A7W5IHS3-F1
#
_cell.length_a   1.000
_cell.length_b   1.000
_cell.length_c   1.000
_cell.angle_alpha   90.00
_cell.angle_beta   90.00
_cell.angle_gamma   90.00
#
_symmetry.space_group_name_H-M   'P 1'
#
loop_
_entity.id
_entity.type
_entity.pdbx_description
1 polymer ?
#
loop_
_entity_poly.entity_id
_entity_poly.type
_entity_poly.pdbx_seq_one_letter_code
_entity_poly.pdbx_strand_id
1 'polypeptide(L)'
;MTTVGWTWDSLVAQTGWLAYPGHAIGTVHAPLWIAALWALFSIQLNVVFAWLRGRWWLAAALGAVGGPMSFRAGAALGAVRFAHPEAAICALAAGWAVLMPAAVWVAMRWDGVSGPPEPSDVQT
;
A
#
# COMPACT_ATOMS: atom_id res chain seq x y z
N MET A 1 3.66 8.19 1.57
CA MET A 1 3.10 6.84 1.83
C MET A 1 4.15 5.74 1.66
N THR A 2 5.03 5.81 0.65
CA THR A 2 6.09 4.82 0.39
C THR A 2 6.89 4.35 1.62
N THR A 3 7.38 5.29 2.44
CA THR A 3 8.17 4.98 3.63
C THR A 3 7.36 4.26 4.70
N VAL A 4 6.11 4.65 4.91
CA VAL A 4 5.18 4.01 5.86
C VAL A 4 4.91 2.56 5.45
N GLY A 5 4.65 2.34 4.16
CA GLY A 5 4.43 1.01 3.62
C GLY A 5 5.66 0.11 3.71
N TRP A 6 6.85 0.64 3.39
CA TRP A 6 8.11 -0.10 3.52
C TRP A 6 8.43 -0.46 4.98
N THR A 7 8.14 0.44 5.93
CA THR A 7 8.27 0.15 7.37
C THR A 7 7.29 -0.94 7.81
N TRP A 8 6.04 -0.89 7.33
CA TRP A 8 5.03 -1.93 7.63
C TRP A 8 5.47 -3.32 7.14
N ASP A 9 5.90 -3.44 5.88
CA ASP A 9 6.40 -4.71 5.34
C ASP A 9 7.65 -5.20 6.07
N SER A 10 8.52 -4.29 6.52
CA SER A 10 9.69 -4.64 7.33
C SER A 10 9.31 -5.15 8.74
N LEU A 11 8.20 -4.68 9.31
CA LEU A 11 7.67 -5.17 10.60
C LEU A 11 7.03 -6.56 10.45
N VAL A 12 6.26 -6.79 9.39
CA VAL A 12 5.64 -8.10 9.13
C VAL A 12 6.68 -9.15 8.76
N ALA A 13 7.78 -8.78 8.09
CA ALA A 13 8.90 -9.69 7.86
C ALA A 13 9.56 -10.14 9.16
N GLN A 14 9.67 -9.25 10.17
CA GLN A 14 10.26 -9.56 11.46
C GLN A 14 9.44 -10.53 12.32
N THR A 15 8.13 -10.66 12.08
CA THR A 15 7.31 -11.66 12.78
C THR A 15 7.57 -13.10 12.28
N GLY A 16 8.33 -13.26 11.20
CA GLY A 16 8.56 -14.55 10.53
C GLY A 16 7.36 -15.05 9.73
N TRP A 17 6.28 -14.26 9.62
CA TRP A 17 5.07 -14.65 8.88
C TRP A 17 5.26 -14.57 7.36
N LEU A 18 6.19 -13.72 6.91
CA LEU A 18 6.61 -13.61 5.53
C LEU A 18 8.11 -13.89 5.39
N ALA A 19 8.44 -14.91 4.59
CA ALA A 19 9.81 -15.17 4.18
C ALA A 19 10.00 -14.76 2.71
N TYR A 20 10.97 -13.88 2.47
CA TYR A 20 11.40 -13.46 1.13
C TYR A 20 12.56 -14.35 0.65
N PRO A 21 12.36 -15.22 -0.35
CA PRO A 21 13.43 -16.08 -0.85
C PRO A 21 14.57 -15.25 -1.48
N GLY A 22 15.82 -15.65 -1.21
CA GLY A 22 17.01 -14.91 -1.65
C GLY A 22 17.42 -13.73 -0.76
N HIS A 23 16.68 -13.45 0.32
CA HIS A 23 17.08 -12.50 1.36
C HIS A 23 17.43 -13.26 2.66
N ALA A 24 18.57 -12.93 3.25
CA ALA A 24 19.10 -13.65 4.40
C ALA A 24 18.17 -13.52 5.62
N ILE A 25 17.92 -14.65 6.28
CA ILE A 25 17.18 -14.68 7.56
C ILE A 25 17.95 -13.81 8.56
N GLY A 26 17.32 -12.72 9.05
CA GLY A 26 17.94 -11.77 9.99
C GLY A 26 18.19 -10.36 9.46
N THR A 27 17.88 -10.05 8.18
CA THR A 27 17.92 -8.67 7.70
C THR A 27 16.70 -7.89 8.21
N VAL A 28 16.95 -6.80 8.93
CA VAL A 28 15.91 -5.91 9.54
C VAL A 28 14.99 -5.24 8.50
N HIS A 29 15.41 -5.21 7.22
CA HIS A 29 14.79 -4.39 6.20
C HIS A 29 14.17 -5.24 5.09
N ALA A 30 12.93 -4.90 4.70
CA ALA A 30 12.32 -5.45 3.50
C ALA A 30 13.16 -5.10 2.25
N PRO A 31 13.18 -5.97 1.23
CA PRO A 31 13.96 -5.74 0.01
C PRO A 31 13.69 -4.38 -0.63
N LEU A 32 14.71 -3.81 -1.30
CA LEU A 32 14.56 -2.52 -1.98
C LEU A 32 13.45 -2.52 -3.05
N TRP A 33 13.16 -3.67 -3.66
CA TRP A 33 12.06 -3.81 -4.62
C TRP A 33 10.67 -3.63 -3.98
N ILE A 34 10.49 -3.96 -2.69
CA ILE A 34 9.24 -3.65 -1.95
C ILE A 34 9.06 -2.14 -1.82
N ALA A 35 10.13 -1.38 -1.58
CA ALA A 35 10.05 0.09 -1.52
C ALA A 35 9.60 0.67 -2.89
N ALA A 36 10.06 0.10 -4.01
CA ALA A 36 9.63 0.52 -5.34
C ALA A 36 8.15 0.20 -5.60
N LEU A 37 7.66 -0.97 -5.18
CA LEU A 37 6.23 -1.32 -5.25
C LEU A 37 5.37 -0.35 -4.43
N TRP A 38 5.83 0.03 -3.24
CA TRP A 38 5.16 1.04 -2.42
C TRP A 38 5.17 2.44 -3.04
N ALA A 39 6.22 2.79 -3.79
CA ALA A 39 6.27 4.05 -4.54
C ALA A 39 5.25 4.06 -5.69
N LEU A 40 5.20 2.98 -6.48
CA LEU A 40 4.21 2.82 -7.54
C LEU A 40 2.79 2.86 -6.99
N PHE A 41 2.53 2.17 -5.89
CA PHE A 41 1.23 2.20 -5.23
C PHE A 41 0.85 3.62 -4.76
N SER A 42 1.82 4.38 -4.24
CA SER A 42 1.60 5.77 -3.81
C SER A 42 1.16 6.69 -4.94
N ILE A 43 1.64 6.47 -6.17
CA ILE A 43 1.24 7.23 -7.36
C ILE A 43 -0.23 6.91 -7.71
N GLN A 44 -0.59 5.62 -7.67
CA GLN A 44 -1.95 5.16 -7.99
C GLN A 44 -3.02 5.75 -7.06
N LEU A 45 -2.67 6.07 -5.80
CA LEU A 45 -3.60 6.69 -4.85
C LEU A 45 -4.12 8.06 -5.32
N ASN A 46 -3.28 8.83 -6.03
CA ASN A 46 -3.64 10.19 -6.46
C ASN A 46 -4.46 10.20 -7.76
N VAL A 47 -4.29 9.19 -8.62
CA VAL A 47 -4.95 9.14 -9.94
C VAL A 47 -6.10 8.13 -9.96
N VAL A 48 -5.83 6.88 -9.59
CA VAL A 48 -6.78 5.76 -9.71
C VAL A 48 -7.74 5.71 -8.53
N PHE A 49 -7.30 6.09 -7.33
CA PHE A 49 -8.13 6.05 -6.12
C PHE A 49 -8.64 7.41 -5.65
N ALA A 50 -8.53 8.46 -6.49
CA ALA A 50 -9.10 9.77 -6.18
C ALA A 50 -10.61 9.73 -5.93
N TRP A 51 -11.33 8.82 -6.61
CA TRP A 51 -12.77 8.63 -6.42
C TRP A 51 -13.16 7.94 -5.10
N LEU A 52 -12.17 7.41 -4.37
CA LEU A 52 -12.33 6.75 -3.07
C LEU A 52 -12.35 7.75 -1.90
N ARG A 53 -11.99 9.02 -2.17
CA ARG A 53 -12.01 10.11 -1.21
C ARG A 53 -13.44 10.31 -0.66
N GLY A 54 -13.59 10.30 0.67
CA GLY A 54 -14.90 10.38 1.33
C GLY A 54 -15.70 9.06 1.36
N ARG A 55 -15.24 8.00 0.68
CA ARG A 55 -15.85 6.65 0.66
C ARG A 55 -15.04 5.66 1.48
N TRP A 56 -14.81 5.97 2.75
CA TRP A 56 -13.89 5.24 3.63
C TRP A 56 -14.21 3.75 3.78
N TRP A 57 -15.49 3.39 3.81
CA TRP A 57 -15.93 1.99 3.85
C TRP A 57 -15.52 1.21 2.61
N LEU A 58 -15.61 1.83 1.43
CA LEU A 58 -15.21 1.20 0.18
C LEU A 58 -13.68 1.08 0.08
N ALA A 59 -12.96 2.09 0.59
CA ALA A 59 -11.50 2.02 0.74
C ALA A 59 -11.07 0.87 1.65
N ALA A 60 -11.75 0.67 2.77
CA ALA A 60 -11.49 -0.43 3.68
C ALA A 60 -11.79 -1.79 3.02
N ALA A 61 -12.93 -1.94 2.35
CA ALA A 61 -13.30 -3.17 1.65
C ALA A 61 -12.31 -3.52 0.52
N LEU A 62 -11.92 -2.53 -0.29
CA LEU A 62 -10.93 -2.72 -1.36
C LEU A 62 -9.56 -3.06 -0.80
N GLY A 63 -9.15 -2.46 0.32
CA GLY A 63 -7.92 -2.87 1.01
C GLY A 63 -8.00 -4.30 1.53
N ALA A 64 -9.09 -4.65 2.22
CA ALA A 64 -9.28 -5.97 2.82
C ALA A 64 -9.25 -7.11 1.79
N VAL A 65 -9.68 -6.86 0.55
CA VAL A 65 -9.66 -7.85 -0.53
C VAL A 65 -8.39 -7.73 -1.38
N GLY A 66 -8.07 -6.51 -1.82
CA GLY A 66 -6.96 -6.24 -2.73
C GLY A 66 -5.59 -6.50 -2.10
N GLY A 67 -5.43 -6.19 -0.82
CA GLY A 67 -4.22 -6.47 -0.05
C GLY A 67 -3.86 -7.97 -0.07
N PRO A 68 -4.70 -8.85 0.49
CA PRO A 68 -4.45 -10.30 0.47
C PRO A 68 -4.30 -10.87 -0.95
N MET A 69 -5.07 -10.40 -1.94
CA MET A 69 -4.92 -10.84 -3.32
C MET A 69 -3.54 -10.48 -3.90
N SER A 70 -3.02 -9.28 -3.62
CA SER A 70 -1.69 -8.85 -4.05
C SER A 70 -0.59 -9.75 -3.46
N PHE A 71 -0.67 -10.03 -2.15
CA PHE A 71 0.28 -10.92 -1.48
C PHE A 71 0.18 -12.37 -1.97
N ARG A 72 -1.01 -12.86 -2.30
CA ARG A 72 -1.19 -14.18 -2.94
C ARG A 72 -0.60 -14.24 -4.34
N ALA A 73 -0.74 -13.18 -5.14
CA ALA A 73 -0.10 -13.08 -6.44
C ALA A 73 1.43 -13.09 -6.31
N GLY A 74 1.98 -12.33 -5.35
CA GLY A 74 3.41 -12.37 -5.01
C GLY A 74 3.89 -13.77 -4.60
N ALA A 75 3.09 -14.49 -3.81
CA ALA A 75 3.41 -15.86 -3.44
C ALA A 75 3.38 -16.83 -4.64
N ALA A 76 2.43 -16.68 -5.57
CA ALA A 76 2.37 -17.47 -6.80
C ALA A 76 3.58 -17.22 -7.72
N LEU A 77 4.15 -16.01 -7.69
CA LEU A 77 5.38 -15.64 -8.40
C LEU A 77 6.65 -16.08 -7.64
N GLY A 78 6.51 -16.72 -6.47
CA GLY A 78 7.63 -17.13 -5.63
C GLY A 78 8.29 -16.00 -4.85
N ALA A 79 7.70 -14.80 -4.80
CA ALA A 79 8.26 -13.65 -4.09
C ALA A 79 8.07 -13.70 -2.57
N VAL A 80 7.07 -14.46 -2.08
CA VAL A 80 6.71 -14.60 -0.66
C VAL A 80 6.31 -16.04 -0.37
N ARG A 81 6.68 -16.56 0.80
CA ARG A 81 6.11 -17.81 1.34
C ARG A 81 5.29 -17.55 2.59
N PHE A 82 4.09 -18.13 2.64
CA PHE A 82 3.23 -18.12 3.83
C PHE A 82 3.53 -19.33 4.71
N ALA A 83 3.93 -19.11 5.96
CA ALA A 83 4.09 -20.18 6.94
C ALA A 83 2.73 -20.65 7.49
N HIS A 84 1.80 -19.72 7.72
CA HIS A 84 0.42 -19.97 8.19
C HIS A 84 -0.56 -19.21 7.29
N PRO A 85 -1.06 -19.83 6.19
CA PRO A 85 -1.82 -19.13 5.15
C PRO A 85 -3.09 -18.46 5.66
N GLU A 86 -3.86 -19.15 6.51
CA GLU A 86 -5.12 -18.67 7.07
C GLU A 86 -4.91 -17.46 7.98
N ALA A 87 -3.95 -17.54 8.91
CA ALA A 87 -3.62 -16.45 9.81
C ALA A 87 -3.04 -15.24 9.05
N ALA A 88 -2.17 -15.50 8.06
CA ALA A 88 -1.57 -14.46 7.24
C ALA A 88 -2.63 -13.74 6.38
N ILE A 89 -3.56 -14.45 5.76
CA ILE A 89 -4.63 -13.84 4.96
C ILE A 89 -5.54 -12.98 5.86
N CYS A 90 -5.93 -13.46 7.04
CA CYS A 90 -6.75 -12.69 7.98
C CYS A 90 -6.00 -11.43 8.46
N ALA A 91 -4.73 -11.56 8.83
CA ALA A 91 -3.91 -10.42 9.26
C ALA A 91 -3.72 -9.40 8.14
N LEU A 92 -3.48 -9.85 6.91
CA LEU A 92 -3.37 -9.00 5.73
C LEU A 92 -4.69 -8.30 5.44
N ALA A 93 -5.83 -8.99 5.51
CA ALA A 93 -7.14 -8.41 5.27
C ALA A 93 -7.43 -7.31 6.30
N ALA A 94 -7.21 -7.58 7.59
CA ALA A 94 -7.40 -6.61 8.66
C ALA A 94 -6.44 -5.42 8.54
N GLY A 95 -5.15 -5.67 8.31
CA GLY A 95 -4.15 -4.63 8.16
C GLY A 95 -4.44 -3.72 6.97
N TRP A 96 -4.74 -4.32 5.81
CA TRP A 96 -5.03 -3.55 4.60
C TRP A 96 -6.39 -2.83 4.65
N ALA A 97 -7.37 -3.33 5.41
CA ALA A 97 -8.62 -2.63 5.65
C ALA A 97 -8.43 -1.27 6.33
N VAL A 98 -7.37 -1.12 7.14
CA VAL A 98 -7.01 0.14 7.80
C VAL A 98 -6.01 0.93 6.97
N LEU A 99 -5.04 0.23 6.37
CA LEU A 99 -3.96 0.84 5.60
C LEU A 99 -4.47 1.57 4.37
N MET A 100 -5.46 1.03 3.66
CA MET A 100 -6.03 1.66 2.47
C MET A 100 -6.73 3.00 2.75
N PRO A 101 -7.68 3.09 3.69
CA PRO A 101 -8.27 4.37 4.10
C PRO A 101 -7.21 5.38 4.55
N ALA A 102 -6.23 4.95 5.36
CA ALA A 102 -5.13 5.82 5.79
C ALA A 102 -4.31 6.33 4.60
N ALA A 103 -4.06 5.48 3.59
CA ALA A 103 -3.36 5.84 2.37
C ALA A 103 -4.08 6.93 1.57
N VAL A 104 -5.39 6.74 1.37
CA VAL A 104 -6.25 7.71 0.68
C VAL A 104 -6.27 9.03 1.45
N TRP A 105 -6.33 8.98 2.78
CA TRP A 105 -6.30 10.18 3.62
C TRP A 105 -4.98 10.96 3.52
N VAL A 106 -3.84 10.27 3.50
CA VAL A 106 -2.52 10.92 3.29
C VAL A 106 -2.44 11.50 1.88
N ALA A 107 -2.91 10.77 0.86
CA ALA A 107 -2.94 11.26 -0.51
C ALA A 107 -3.78 12.53 -0.65
N MET A 108 -4.95 12.60 0.00
CA MET A 108 -5.78 13.82 0.03
C MET A 108 -5.06 15.03 0.64
N ARG A 109 -4.19 14.81 1.63
CA ARG A 109 -3.42 15.89 2.27
C ARG A 109 -2.29 16.43 1.40
N TRP A 110 -1.82 15.64 0.44
CA TRP A 110 -0.71 15.99 -0.46
C TRP A 110 -1.12 16.10 -1.92
N ASP A 111 -2.42 16.19 -2.19
CA ASP A 111 -2.94 16.47 -3.52
C ASP A 111 -2.73 17.97 -3.81
N GLY A 112 -1.53 18.31 -4.27
CA GLY A 112 -1.07 19.68 -4.53
C GLY A 112 -1.68 20.34 -5.77
N VAL A 113 -2.73 19.76 -6.36
CA VAL A 113 -3.48 20.36 -7.47
C VAL A 113 -4.55 21.27 -6.90
N SER A 114 -4.13 22.48 -6.54
CA SER A 114 -5.03 23.58 -6.17
C SER A 114 -5.37 24.42 -7.42
N GLY A 115 -6.65 24.43 -7.81
CA GLY A 115 -7.33 25.53 -8.51
C GLY A 115 -7.28 25.60 -10.05
N PRO A 116 -8.41 25.84 -10.75
CA PRO A 116 -8.38 26.38 -12.12
C PRO A 116 -7.67 27.75 -12.14
N PRO A 117 -7.05 28.16 -13.26
CA PRO A 117 -6.42 29.48 -13.37
C PRO A 117 -7.41 30.59 -13.02
N GLU A 118 -6.94 31.58 -12.26
CA GLU A 118 -7.72 32.75 -11.87
C GLU A 118 -8.07 33.57 -13.14
N PRO A 119 -9.34 34.00 -13.33
CA PRO A 119 -9.76 34.70 -14.56
C PRO A 119 -9.06 36.04 -14.86
N SER A 120 -8.17 36.52 -13.99
CA SER A 120 -7.45 37.79 -14.14
C SER A 120 -6.35 37.78 -15.20
N ASP A 121 -5.89 36.62 -15.66
CA ASP A 121 -4.73 36.51 -16.57
C ASP A 121 -5.08 36.63 -18.07
N VAL A 122 -6.36 36.86 -18.41
CA VAL A 122 -6.83 36.97 -19.81
C VAL A 122 -7.06 38.43 -20.25
N GLN A 123 -6.76 39.41 -19.39
CA GLN A 123 -6.95 40.84 -19.69
C GLN A 123 -5.69 41.68 -19.44
N THR A 124 -4.62 41.45 -20.22
CA THR A 124 -3.57 42.45 -20.49
C THR A 124 -3.01 42.28 -21.89
#